data_AF-A0A971A5A5-F1
#
_entry.id   AF-A0A971A5A5-F1
#
_cell.length_a   1.000
_cell.length_b   1.000
_cell.length_c   1.000
_cell.angle_alpha   90.00
_cell.angle_beta   90.00
_cell.angle_gamma   90.00
#
_symmetry.space_group_name_H-M   'P 1'
#
loop_
_entity.id
_entity.type
_entity.pdbx_description
1 polymer ?
#
loop_
_entity_poly.entity_id
_entity_poly.type
_entity_poly.pdbx_seq_one_letter_code
_entity_poly.pdbx_strand_id
1 'polypeptide(L)'
;MRATRRTMTQEPAASRLVSFGLAALAGSFLALCGCAAQWYIRSDPLAYSRLVGPYRHIQLKASSTLDALGSFDAPDHRLDPEATGRQLVSQSDTTIAVCGQSADARRTWVTLVAFDEHQMTARRKYFFCIDERATAAPTERGQKLVPPRRGLVFDAELVLAPEIQTTPYATEEARQLATVRWLIEQFAADARRFSGPPGQSAQTNELVSLAAMMMNQTFEGLTIELGKSPGLARRFGDPQGVAFPHISMNEGRLQLTTAAGITTATLRVNLPM
;
A
#
# COMPACT_ATOMS: atom_id res chain seq x y z
N MET A 1 44.16 35.19 87.32
CA MET A 1 43.61 36.52 86.98
C MET A 1 43.13 36.52 85.53
N ARG A 2 42.31 37.51 85.12
CA ARG A 2 41.87 37.71 83.72
C ARG A 2 42.89 38.54 82.94
N ALA A 3 43.14 38.22 81.66
CA ALA A 3 43.28 39.12 80.49
C ALA A 3 44.00 38.41 79.31
N THR A 4 43.98 38.89 78.06
CA THR A 4 42.86 38.90 77.07
C THR A 4 43.37 39.50 75.73
N ARG A 5 43.27 38.76 74.60
CA ARG A 5 43.49 39.20 73.19
C ARG A 5 44.96 39.65 72.86
N ARG A 6 45.40 39.90 71.61
CA ARG A 6 44.85 40.13 70.22
C ARG A 6 45.99 39.70 69.22
N THR A 7 45.86 39.32 67.93
CA THR A 7 44.80 38.88 66.98
C THR A 7 45.44 38.37 65.66
N MET A 8 44.74 37.52 64.88
CA MET A 8 44.89 37.31 63.41
C MET A 8 46.17 36.60 62.87
N THR A 9 46.18 35.94 61.69
CA THR A 9 45.21 35.91 60.56
C THR A 9 45.15 34.52 59.85
N GLN A 10 44.01 34.21 59.19
CA GLN A 10 43.71 33.40 57.97
C GLN A 10 44.75 32.44 57.32
N GLU A 11 44.40 31.38 56.57
CA GLU A 11 43.19 30.52 56.37
C GLU A 11 43.60 29.27 55.53
N PRO A 12 42.76 28.23 55.33
CA PRO A 12 43.22 26.94 54.77
C PRO A 12 43.21 26.85 53.22
N ALA A 13 44.19 26.14 52.66
CA ALA A 13 44.19 25.73 51.25
C ALA A 13 43.33 24.46 51.04
N ALA A 14 42.38 24.51 50.09
CA ALA A 14 41.32 23.52 49.98
C ALA A 14 41.65 22.27 49.12
N SER A 15 40.98 21.17 49.45
CA SER A 15 41.04 19.88 48.74
C SER A 15 40.45 19.92 47.32
N ARG A 16 41.26 19.64 46.28
CA ARG A 16 40.81 19.36 44.90
C ARG A 16 41.76 18.42 44.15
N LEU A 17 41.54 17.09 44.22
CA LEU A 17 42.32 16.14 43.39
C LEU A 17 41.65 14.78 43.05
N VAL A 18 40.40 14.52 43.43
CA VAL A 18 39.76 13.20 43.26
C VAL A 18 38.36 13.30 42.62
N SER A 19 38.25 13.95 41.45
CA SER A 19 36.95 14.16 40.79
C SER A 19 36.94 14.12 39.25
N PHE A 20 38.09 13.91 38.58
CA PHE A 20 38.16 13.94 37.11
C PHE A 20 38.08 12.57 36.41
N GLY A 21 38.24 11.46 37.14
CA GLY A 21 38.25 10.11 36.53
C GLY A 21 36.87 9.55 36.14
N LEU A 22 35.80 9.94 36.83
CA LEU A 22 34.48 9.30 36.69
C LEU A 22 33.57 9.94 35.64
N ALA A 23 33.76 11.22 35.30
CA ALA A 23 32.93 11.91 34.31
C ALA A 23 33.15 11.39 32.87
N ALA A 24 34.39 11.00 32.52
CA ALA A 24 34.75 10.55 31.18
C ALA A 24 34.11 9.19 30.79
N LEU A 25 33.85 8.32 31.76
CA LEU A 25 33.18 7.04 31.54
C LEU A 25 31.64 7.16 31.46
N ALA A 26 31.06 8.21 32.06
CA ALA A 26 29.62 8.46 31.95
C ALA A 26 29.23 9.03 30.57
N GLY A 27 30.04 9.94 30.02
CA GLY A 27 29.76 10.57 28.71
C GLY A 27 29.87 9.60 27.52
N SER A 28 30.73 8.58 27.61
CA SER A 28 31.00 7.65 26.50
C SER A 28 29.88 6.62 26.27
N PHE A 29 29.14 6.23 27.31
CA PHE A 29 27.97 5.35 27.15
C PHE A 29 26.77 6.05 26.48
N LEU A 30 26.51 7.31 26.83
CA LEU A 30 25.38 8.07 26.25
C LEU A 30 25.60 8.41 24.75
N ALA A 31 26.85 8.59 24.33
CA ALA A 31 27.18 8.83 22.92
C ALA A 31 26.90 7.61 22.00
N LEU A 32 27.06 6.39 22.51
CA LEU A 32 26.94 5.16 21.71
C LEU A 32 25.49 4.66 21.54
N CYS A 33 24.56 5.03 22.44
CA CYS A 33 23.15 4.64 22.32
C CYS A 33 22.37 5.43 21.24
N GLY A 34 22.86 6.61 20.82
CA GLY A 34 22.13 7.49 19.89
C GLY A 34 21.87 6.89 18.52
N CYS A 35 22.83 6.14 17.96
CA CYS A 35 22.76 5.61 16.59
C CYS A 35 21.75 4.47 16.40
N ALA A 36 21.26 3.84 17.47
CA ALA A 36 20.30 2.73 17.40
C ALA A 36 18.85 3.22 17.18
N ALA A 37 18.46 4.35 17.79
CA ALA A 37 17.10 4.88 17.72
C ALA A 37 16.73 5.43 16.34
N GLN A 38 17.72 5.87 15.56
CA GLN A 38 17.52 6.56 14.28
C GLN A 38 16.92 5.65 13.18
N TRP A 39 17.01 4.33 13.35
CA TRP A 39 16.35 3.33 12.47
C TRP A 39 14.87 3.10 12.81
N TYR A 40 14.41 3.45 14.02
CA TYR A 40 13.01 3.30 14.43
C TYR A 40 12.12 4.47 14.01
N ILE A 41 12.70 5.62 13.63
CA ILE A 41 11.97 6.83 13.20
C ILE A 41 12.34 7.20 11.76
N ARG A 42 12.52 6.21 10.89
CA ARG A 42 12.57 6.41 9.43
C ARG A 42 11.26 5.93 8.83
N SER A 43 10.39 6.87 8.49
CA SER A 43 9.13 6.59 7.77
C SER A 43 9.44 5.82 6.48
N ASP A 44 8.83 4.64 6.29
CA ASP A 44 8.98 3.86 5.05
C ASP A 44 8.56 4.73 3.86
N PRO A 45 9.48 5.11 2.94
CA PRO A 45 9.15 6.00 1.84
C PRO A 45 8.11 5.37 0.90
N LEU A 46 7.97 4.04 0.94
CA LEU A 46 7.05 3.24 0.13
C LEU A 46 5.86 2.72 0.94
N ALA A 47 5.56 3.30 2.11
CA ALA A 47 4.39 2.95 2.89
C ALA A 47 3.12 2.98 2.01
N TYR A 48 2.23 2.00 2.15
CA TYR A 48 1.02 1.87 1.31
C TYR A 48 0.21 3.17 1.23
N SER A 49 0.12 3.93 2.34
CA SER A 49 -0.55 5.23 2.40
C SER A 49 0.00 6.28 1.41
N ARG A 50 1.29 6.23 1.05
CA ARG A 50 1.89 7.07 0.00
C ARG A 50 1.66 6.49 -1.39
N LEU A 51 1.88 5.18 -1.57
CA LEU A 51 1.70 4.52 -2.87
C LEU A 51 0.25 4.65 -3.41
N VAL A 52 -0.75 4.60 -2.51
CA VAL A 52 -2.17 4.73 -2.85
C VAL A 52 -2.65 6.20 -2.92
N GLY A 53 -1.77 7.18 -2.65
CA GLY A 53 -2.10 8.61 -2.64
C GLY A 53 -2.67 9.12 -3.96
N PRO A 54 -1.96 8.96 -5.10
CA PRO A 54 -2.46 9.33 -6.43
C PRO A 54 -3.81 8.66 -6.75
N TYR A 55 -3.92 7.35 -6.50
CA TYR A 55 -5.16 6.60 -6.69
C TYR A 55 -6.34 7.21 -5.91
N ARG A 56 -6.14 7.66 -4.67
CA ARG A 56 -7.19 8.30 -3.87
C ARG A 56 -7.51 9.72 -4.33
N HIS A 57 -6.54 10.43 -4.91
CA HIS A 57 -6.74 11.78 -5.44
C HIS A 57 -7.56 11.81 -6.74
N ILE A 58 -7.44 10.77 -7.58
CA ILE A 58 -8.17 10.65 -8.85
C ILE A 58 -9.65 10.39 -8.59
N GLN A 59 -10.51 11.29 -9.06
CA GLN A 59 -11.96 11.24 -8.85
C GLN A 59 -12.68 10.76 -10.12
N LEU A 60 -13.49 9.71 -9.99
CA LEU A 60 -14.28 9.20 -11.11
C LEU A 60 -15.36 10.21 -11.53
N LYS A 61 -15.68 10.23 -12.83
CA LYS A 61 -16.60 11.18 -13.49
C LYS A 61 -16.09 12.64 -13.50
N ALA A 62 -14.88 12.92 -12.99
CA ALA A 62 -14.35 14.28 -12.84
C ALA A 62 -12.91 14.44 -13.34
N SER A 63 -11.96 13.64 -12.86
CA SER A 63 -10.55 13.76 -13.25
C SER A 63 -10.32 13.36 -14.71
N SER A 64 -9.67 14.24 -15.48
CA SER A 64 -9.16 13.96 -16.81
C SER A 64 -7.85 13.18 -16.78
N THR A 65 -7.34 12.77 -17.94
CA THR A 65 -6.02 12.15 -18.07
C THR A 65 -4.89 13.07 -17.56
N LEU A 66 -5.02 14.39 -17.70
CA LEU A 66 -4.02 15.34 -17.23
C LEU A 66 -4.01 15.44 -15.70
N ASP A 67 -5.18 15.52 -15.07
CA ASP A 67 -5.32 15.51 -13.60
C ASP A 67 -4.81 14.19 -13.01
N ALA A 68 -5.11 13.08 -13.70
CA ALA A 68 -4.66 11.76 -13.31
C ALA A 68 -3.14 11.63 -13.33
N LEU A 69 -2.48 12.07 -14.41
CA LEU A 69 -1.00 12.08 -14.50
C LEU A 69 -0.38 13.04 -13.47
N GLY A 70 -0.89 14.27 -13.37
CA GLY A 70 -0.43 15.28 -12.41
C GLY A 70 -0.52 14.83 -10.95
N SER A 71 -1.48 13.94 -10.62
CA SER A 71 -1.61 13.37 -9.27
C SER A 71 -0.40 12.53 -8.83
N PHE A 72 0.41 11.99 -9.75
CA PHE A 72 1.63 11.24 -9.43
C PHE A 72 2.86 12.14 -9.26
N ASP A 73 2.93 13.27 -9.99
CA ASP A 73 4.00 14.27 -9.88
C ASP A 73 3.84 15.23 -8.70
N ALA A 74 2.64 15.25 -8.08
CA ALA A 74 2.32 16.07 -6.90
C ALA A 74 3.32 15.86 -5.74
N PRO A 75 3.82 16.92 -5.07
CA PRO A 75 4.92 16.82 -4.10
C PRO A 75 4.73 15.79 -2.98
N ASP A 76 3.52 15.64 -2.45
CA ASP A 76 3.20 14.71 -1.35
C ASP A 76 3.23 13.24 -1.80
N HIS A 77 2.89 13.00 -3.07
CA HIS A 77 2.81 11.66 -3.66
C HIS A 77 4.09 11.23 -4.36
N ARG A 78 4.89 12.18 -4.84
CA ARG A 78 6.14 11.92 -5.54
C ARG A 78 7.05 11.02 -4.70
N LEU A 79 7.38 9.87 -5.28
CA LEU A 79 8.18 8.85 -4.63
C LEU A 79 9.68 9.17 -4.76
N ASP A 80 10.45 8.69 -3.78
CA ASP A 80 11.90 8.86 -3.72
C ASP A 80 12.59 7.95 -4.76
N PRO A 81 13.29 8.49 -5.77
CA PRO A 81 13.96 7.68 -6.80
C PRO A 81 15.00 6.71 -6.26
N GLU A 82 15.61 6.97 -5.09
CA GLU A 82 16.53 6.01 -4.45
C GLU A 82 15.79 4.80 -3.86
N ALA A 83 14.51 4.96 -3.51
CA ALA A 83 13.67 3.90 -2.98
C ALA A 83 12.92 3.11 -4.08
N THR A 84 12.56 3.75 -5.19
CA THR A 84 11.71 3.18 -6.27
C THR A 84 12.39 2.95 -7.61
N GLY A 85 13.63 3.40 -7.78
CA GLY A 85 14.12 3.72 -9.12
C GLY A 85 13.21 4.76 -9.80
N ARG A 86 13.18 4.78 -11.13
CA ARG A 86 12.27 5.65 -11.88
C ARG A 86 10.86 5.03 -11.91
N GLN A 87 9.88 5.73 -11.34
CA GLN A 87 8.46 5.44 -11.54
C GLN A 87 8.12 5.48 -13.04
N LEU A 88 7.48 4.43 -13.54
CA LEU A 88 7.24 4.23 -14.97
C LEU A 88 5.80 4.56 -15.32
N VAL A 89 5.62 5.29 -16.42
CA VAL A 89 4.32 5.66 -16.97
C VAL A 89 4.20 5.05 -18.37
N SER A 90 3.07 4.42 -18.66
CA SER A 90 2.66 4.00 -20.00
C SER A 90 1.23 4.46 -20.26
N GLN A 91 0.91 4.69 -21.53
CA GLN A 91 -0.40 5.14 -21.96
C GLN A 91 -0.85 4.36 -23.20
N SER A 92 -2.13 4.03 -23.19
CA SER A 92 -2.94 3.64 -24.35
C SER A 92 -4.04 4.67 -24.53
N ASP A 93 -4.75 4.62 -25.67
CA ASP A 93 -5.76 5.61 -26.09
C ASP A 93 -6.74 6.00 -24.97
N THR A 94 -7.14 5.03 -24.14
CA THR A 94 -8.20 5.19 -23.11
C THR A 94 -7.79 4.70 -21.72
N THR A 95 -6.50 4.42 -21.48
CA THR A 95 -6.00 3.96 -20.17
C THR A 95 -4.55 4.38 -19.95
N ILE A 96 -4.25 4.89 -18.74
CA ILE A 96 -2.87 5.05 -18.25
C ILE A 96 -2.51 3.95 -17.27
N ALA A 97 -1.24 3.55 -17.29
CA ALA A 97 -0.62 2.69 -16.29
C ALA A 97 0.55 3.44 -15.66
N VAL A 98 0.56 3.53 -14.33
CA VAL A 98 1.69 4.08 -13.57
C VAL A 98 2.15 3.04 -12.56
N CYS A 99 3.39 2.59 -12.68
CA CYS A 99 3.91 1.48 -11.90
C CYS A 99 5.32 1.75 -11.37
N GLY A 100 5.75 0.91 -10.45
CA GLY A 100 7.11 0.92 -9.94
C GLY A 100 7.39 -0.29 -9.06
N GLN A 101 8.65 -0.43 -8.70
CA GLN A 101 9.16 -1.51 -7.87
C GLN A 101 10.18 -0.94 -6.89
N SER A 102 10.25 -1.48 -5.68
CA SER A 102 11.24 -1.07 -4.69
C SER A 102 12.65 -1.50 -5.11
N ALA A 103 13.68 -0.77 -4.66
CA ALA A 103 15.08 -1.07 -4.97
C ALA A 103 15.56 -2.48 -4.52
N ASP A 104 14.84 -3.14 -3.59
CA ASP A 104 15.08 -4.54 -3.19
C ASP A 104 14.27 -5.57 -4.01
N ALA A 105 13.58 -5.13 -5.07
CA ALA A 105 12.64 -5.86 -5.93
C ALA A 105 11.41 -6.47 -5.24
N ARG A 106 11.23 -6.31 -3.92
CA ARG A 106 10.24 -7.05 -3.13
C ARG A 106 8.86 -6.42 -3.04
N ARG A 107 8.71 -5.12 -3.32
CA ARG A 107 7.42 -4.44 -3.33
C ARG A 107 7.16 -3.86 -4.72
N THR A 108 6.07 -4.28 -5.35
CA THR A 108 5.67 -3.86 -6.70
C THR A 108 4.28 -3.26 -6.63
N TRP A 109 4.08 -2.09 -7.24
CA TRP A 109 2.77 -1.46 -7.34
C TRP A 109 2.44 -1.03 -8.77
N VAL A 110 1.15 -1.08 -9.10
CA VAL A 110 0.58 -0.66 -10.38
C VAL A 110 -0.72 0.10 -10.11
N THR A 111 -0.81 1.32 -10.60
CA THR A 111 -2.08 2.05 -10.70
C THR A 111 -2.51 2.05 -12.16
N LEU A 112 -3.71 1.52 -12.45
CA LEU A 112 -4.35 1.60 -13.76
C LEU A 112 -5.53 2.56 -13.67
N VAL A 113 -5.71 3.45 -14.64
CA VAL A 113 -6.86 4.36 -14.72
C VAL A 113 -7.39 4.37 -16.14
N ALA A 114 -8.65 3.97 -16.32
CA ALA A 114 -9.34 3.91 -17.60
C ALA A 114 -10.40 5.02 -17.70
N PHE A 115 -10.45 5.67 -18.86
CA PHE A 115 -11.24 6.87 -19.12
C PHE A 115 -12.45 6.57 -20.01
N ASP A 116 -13.43 7.47 -19.98
CA ASP A 116 -14.56 7.51 -20.90
C ASP A 116 -14.11 8.01 -22.28
N GLU A 117 -14.41 7.28 -23.37
CA GLU A 117 -14.03 7.67 -24.74
C GLU A 117 -14.72 8.94 -25.25
N HIS A 118 -15.81 9.37 -24.62
CA HIS A 118 -16.57 10.55 -25.03
C HIS A 118 -16.43 11.70 -24.03
N GLN A 119 -16.37 11.40 -22.73
CA GLN A 119 -16.25 12.41 -21.67
C GLN A 119 -14.78 12.70 -21.27
N MET A 120 -13.82 11.85 -21.64
CA MET A 120 -12.39 11.95 -21.28
C MET A 120 -12.11 12.00 -19.76
N THR A 121 -13.09 11.64 -18.92
CA THR A 121 -12.97 11.54 -17.46
C THR A 121 -12.76 10.11 -17.00
N ALA A 122 -12.10 9.91 -15.86
CA ALA A 122 -11.86 8.60 -15.26
C ALA A 122 -13.19 7.85 -14.97
N ARG A 123 -13.31 6.62 -15.48
CA ARG A 123 -14.47 5.72 -15.29
C ARG A 123 -14.19 4.56 -14.37
N ARG A 124 -12.95 4.06 -14.39
CA ARG A 124 -12.47 2.96 -13.56
C ARG A 124 -11.04 3.28 -13.13
N LYS A 125 -10.70 3.02 -11.87
CA LYS A 125 -9.32 3.07 -11.39
C LYS A 125 -9.03 1.86 -10.52
N TYR A 126 -7.81 1.37 -10.59
CA TYR A 126 -7.34 0.18 -9.88
C TYR A 126 -5.96 0.49 -9.29
N PHE A 127 -5.75 0.16 -8.03
CA PHE A 127 -4.45 0.14 -7.37
C PHE A 127 -4.14 -1.29 -6.95
N PHE A 128 -3.03 -1.83 -7.47
CA PHE A 128 -2.46 -3.10 -7.06
C PHE A 128 -1.15 -2.84 -6.34
N CYS A 129 -0.90 -3.53 -5.23
CA CYS A 129 0.41 -3.61 -4.61
C CYS A 129 0.63 -5.00 -4.02
N ILE A 130 1.74 -5.63 -4.38
CA ILE A 130 2.29 -6.79 -3.67
C ILE A 130 3.49 -6.36 -2.86
N ASP A 131 3.59 -6.86 -1.62
CA ASP A 131 4.80 -6.83 -0.81
C ASP A 131 5.22 -8.26 -0.49
N GLU A 132 6.39 -8.68 -0.97
CA GLU A 132 6.98 -9.99 -0.70
C GLU A 132 7.95 -9.99 0.51
N ARG A 133 8.13 -8.86 1.19
CA ARG A 133 9.12 -8.73 2.27
C ARG A 133 8.88 -9.71 3.41
N ALA A 134 9.97 -10.31 3.86
CA ALA A 134 10.02 -11.15 5.06
C ALA A 134 9.90 -10.33 6.35
N THR A 135 8.72 -9.75 6.59
CA THR A 135 8.37 -9.19 7.89
C THR A 135 8.11 -10.33 8.87
N ALA A 136 9.01 -10.49 9.84
CA ALA A 136 8.86 -11.49 10.89
C ALA A 136 7.75 -11.05 11.86
N ALA A 137 6.67 -11.82 11.93
CA ALA A 137 5.60 -11.57 12.89
C ALA A 137 6.10 -11.86 14.33
N PRO A 138 5.93 -10.93 15.29
CA PRO A 138 6.16 -11.25 16.69
C PRO A 138 5.06 -12.19 17.18
N THR A 139 5.43 -13.38 17.66
CA THR A 139 4.52 -14.27 18.38
C THR A 139 4.39 -13.86 19.84
N GLU A 140 3.33 -14.28 20.53
CA GLU A 140 3.10 -14.05 21.97
C GLU A 140 4.25 -14.53 22.87
N ARG A 141 5.09 -15.44 22.37
CA ARG A 141 6.27 -15.99 23.08
C ARG A 141 7.59 -15.33 22.65
N GLY A 142 7.55 -14.19 21.97
CA GLY A 142 8.73 -13.44 21.51
C GLY A 142 9.53 -14.11 20.38
N GLN A 143 9.11 -15.29 19.90
CA GLN A 143 9.79 -16.00 18.82
C GLN A 143 9.43 -15.38 17.47
N LYS A 144 10.46 -14.94 16.74
CA LYS A 144 10.35 -14.48 15.35
C LYS A 144 10.34 -15.70 14.42
N LEU A 145 9.17 -16.24 14.14
CA LEU A 145 9.02 -17.33 13.18
C LEU A 145 8.97 -16.80 11.74
N VAL A 146 9.57 -17.58 10.84
CA VAL A 146 9.43 -17.52 9.38
C VAL A 146 8.27 -18.48 9.04
N PRO A 147 7.25 -18.09 8.25
CA PRO A 147 7.39 -17.54 6.90
C PRO A 147 7.24 -16.02 6.76
N PRO A 148 7.64 -15.45 5.60
CA PRO A 148 7.32 -14.08 5.22
C PRO A 148 5.80 -13.81 5.22
N ARG A 149 5.37 -12.69 5.80
CA ARG A 149 4.07 -12.10 5.45
C ARG A 149 4.15 -11.43 4.08
N ARG A 150 4.09 -12.25 3.03
CA ARG A 150 3.73 -11.78 1.69
C ARG A 150 2.29 -11.27 1.74
N GLY A 151 2.03 -10.06 1.28
CA GLY A 151 0.70 -9.46 1.26
C GLY A 151 0.34 -8.91 -0.11
N LEU A 152 -0.91 -9.07 -0.51
CA LEU A 152 -1.47 -8.48 -1.73
C LEU A 152 -2.60 -7.53 -1.37
N VAL A 153 -2.52 -6.32 -1.91
CA VAL A 153 -3.53 -5.28 -1.85
C VAL A 153 -4.04 -5.03 -3.27
N PHE A 154 -5.36 -5.05 -3.43
CA PHE A 154 -6.03 -4.57 -4.64
C PHE A 154 -7.22 -3.70 -4.23
N ASP A 155 -7.25 -2.46 -4.71
CA ASP A 155 -8.34 -1.51 -4.50
C ASP A 155 -8.84 -1.06 -5.88
N ALA A 156 -10.14 -1.19 -6.15
CA ALA A 156 -10.74 -0.67 -7.37
C ALA A 156 -11.94 0.23 -7.07
N GLU A 157 -12.05 1.33 -7.79
CA GLU A 157 -13.26 2.15 -7.83
C GLU A 157 -13.79 2.16 -9.27
N LEU A 158 -15.10 1.98 -9.41
CA LEU A 158 -15.75 1.72 -10.70
C LEU A 158 -17.04 2.54 -10.82
N VAL A 159 -17.22 3.22 -11.96
CA VAL A 159 -18.56 3.53 -12.45
C VAL A 159 -19.04 2.32 -13.24
N LEU A 160 -19.98 1.55 -12.68
CA LEU A 160 -20.53 0.37 -13.33
C LEU A 160 -21.16 0.72 -14.69
N ALA A 161 -21.08 -0.18 -15.67
CA ALA A 161 -21.73 0.02 -16.96
C ALA A 161 -23.27 0.08 -16.81
N PRO A 162 -24.00 0.82 -17.66
CA PRO A 162 -25.46 0.99 -17.55
C PRO A 162 -26.21 -0.35 -17.50
N GLU A 163 -25.72 -1.37 -18.20
CA GLU A 163 -26.30 -2.71 -18.30
C GLU A 163 -26.30 -3.39 -16.92
N ILE A 164 -25.20 -3.25 -16.15
CA ILE A 164 -25.08 -3.77 -14.78
C ILE A 164 -25.92 -2.94 -13.78
N GLN A 165 -26.14 -1.65 -14.06
CA GLN A 165 -26.98 -0.80 -13.19
C GLN A 165 -28.49 -0.97 -13.42
N THR A 166 -28.90 -1.28 -14.65
CA THR A 166 -30.32 -1.32 -15.08
C THR A 166 -30.89 -2.73 -15.23
N THR A 167 -30.06 -3.78 -15.23
CA THR A 167 -30.52 -5.17 -15.22
C THR A 167 -31.37 -5.47 -13.98
N PRO A 168 -32.61 -5.99 -14.12
CA PRO A 168 -33.42 -6.42 -12.99
C PRO A 168 -32.91 -7.76 -12.45
N TYR A 169 -32.10 -7.72 -11.40
CA TYR A 169 -31.62 -8.92 -10.70
C TYR A 169 -32.70 -9.49 -9.77
N ALA A 170 -32.86 -10.81 -9.77
CA ALA A 170 -33.83 -11.50 -8.91
C ALA A 170 -33.45 -11.45 -7.41
N THR A 171 -32.17 -11.33 -7.08
CA THR A 171 -31.67 -11.16 -5.70
C THR A 171 -30.41 -10.28 -5.67
N GLU A 172 -30.05 -9.81 -4.47
CA GLU A 172 -28.82 -9.02 -4.25
C GLU A 172 -27.56 -9.83 -4.59
N GLU A 173 -27.53 -11.12 -4.25
CA GLU A 173 -26.45 -12.05 -4.62
C GLU A 173 -26.15 -12.01 -6.12
N ALA A 174 -27.20 -12.04 -6.96
CA ALA A 174 -27.06 -12.05 -8.40
C ALA A 174 -26.47 -10.73 -8.91
N ARG A 175 -26.87 -9.59 -8.33
CA ARG A 175 -26.30 -8.26 -8.62
C ARG A 175 -24.83 -8.19 -8.21
N GLN A 176 -24.49 -8.68 -7.03
CA GLN A 176 -23.12 -8.70 -6.51
C GLN A 176 -22.22 -9.63 -7.33
N LEU A 177 -22.69 -10.83 -7.69
CA LEU A 177 -21.99 -11.78 -8.57
C LEU A 177 -21.74 -11.20 -9.96
N ALA A 178 -22.74 -10.53 -10.56
CA ALA A 178 -22.56 -9.83 -11.83
C ALA A 178 -21.55 -8.67 -11.71
N THR A 179 -21.58 -7.93 -10.60
CA THR A 179 -20.63 -6.84 -10.32
C THR A 179 -19.19 -7.36 -10.17
N VAL A 180 -18.97 -8.48 -9.48
CA VAL A 180 -17.64 -9.13 -9.37
C VAL A 180 -17.15 -9.60 -10.74
N ARG A 181 -17.99 -10.30 -11.52
CA ARG A 181 -17.64 -10.77 -12.86
C ARG A 181 -17.24 -9.62 -13.79
N TRP A 182 -18.05 -8.57 -13.82
CA TRP A 182 -17.79 -7.37 -14.61
C TRP A 182 -16.49 -6.66 -14.16
N LEU A 183 -16.21 -6.55 -12.85
CA LEU A 183 -14.92 -6.05 -12.34
C LEU A 183 -13.73 -6.86 -12.88
N ILE A 184 -13.80 -8.19 -12.82
CA ILE A 184 -12.73 -9.09 -13.30
C ILE A 184 -12.51 -8.89 -14.81
N GLU A 185 -13.59 -8.87 -15.58
CA GLU A 185 -13.57 -8.68 -17.03
C GLU A 185 -13.02 -7.30 -17.43
N GLN A 186 -13.44 -6.23 -16.77
CA GLN A 186 -12.96 -4.86 -17.04
C GLN A 186 -11.50 -4.69 -16.64
N PHE A 187 -11.08 -5.16 -15.46
CA PHE A 187 -9.67 -5.09 -15.04
C PHE A 187 -8.77 -5.84 -16.02
N ALA A 188 -9.16 -7.06 -16.43
CA ALA A 188 -8.40 -7.83 -17.40
C ALA A 188 -8.39 -7.19 -18.80
N ALA A 189 -9.46 -6.48 -19.21
CA ALA A 189 -9.49 -5.73 -20.46
C ALA A 189 -8.61 -4.48 -20.43
N ASP A 190 -8.70 -3.69 -19.35
CA ASP A 190 -7.91 -2.47 -19.16
C ASP A 190 -6.40 -2.79 -19.05
N ALA A 191 -6.04 -3.90 -18.39
CA ALA A 191 -4.65 -4.36 -18.31
C ALA A 191 -4.11 -4.88 -19.66
N ARG A 192 -4.92 -5.57 -20.47
CA ARG A 192 -4.50 -6.06 -21.81
C ARG A 192 -4.09 -4.96 -22.79
N ARG A 193 -4.50 -3.69 -22.57
CA ARG A 193 -4.02 -2.54 -23.36
C ARG A 193 -2.50 -2.33 -23.28
N PHE A 194 -1.83 -2.95 -22.31
CA PHE A 194 -0.38 -2.89 -22.11
C PHE A 194 0.35 -4.20 -22.47
N SER A 195 -0.32 -5.16 -23.12
CA SER A 195 0.28 -6.43 -23.56
C SER A 195 0.73 -6.41 -25.03
N GLY A 196 1.08 -5.23 -25.56
CA GLY A 196 1.32 -4.97 -26.99
C GLY A 196 2.80 -4.79 -27.41
N PRO A 197 3.07 -4.67 -28.73
CA PRO A 197 4.41 -4.53 -29.32
C PRO A 197 5.14 -3.22 -28.96
N PRO A 198 6.47 -3.11 -29.21
CA PRO A 198 7.34 -2.17 -28.51
C PRO A 198 7.23 -0.71 -29.00
N GLY A 199 6.29 0.03 -28.43
CA GLY A 199 6.30 1.51 -28.37
C GLY A 199 6.20 2.07 -26.94
N GLN A 200 5.81 1.23 -25.97
CA GLN A 200 5.72 1.55 -24.55
C GLN A 200 6.96 1.04 -23.80
N SER A 201 7.18 1.50 -22.57
CA SER A 201 8.25 0.96 -21.70
C SER A 201 8.01 -0.53 -21.45
N ALA A 202 8.90 -1.39 -21.95
CA ALA A 202 8.77 -2.86 -21.81
C ALA A 202 8.60 -3.28 -20.33
N GLN A 203 9.36 -2.66 -19.43
CA GLN A 203 9.27 -2.89 -17.98
C GLN A 203 7.90 -2.47 -17.40
N THR A 204 7.21 -1.46 -17.97
CA THR A 204 5.82 -1.16 -17.56
C THR A 204 4.88 -2.27 -17.98
N ASN A 205 5.02 -2.74 -19.22
CA ASN A 205 4.18 -3.78 -19.80
C ASN A 205 4.37 -5.12 -19.04
N GLU A 206 5.60 -5.41 -18.59
CA GLU A 206 5.94 -6.50 -17.68
C GLU A 206 5.26 -6.36 -16.30
N LEU A 207 5.39 -5.20 -15.63
CA LEU A 207 4.79 -4.99 -14.29
C LEU A 207 3.25 -4.99 -14.32
N VAL A 208 2.63 -4.44 -15.36
CA VAL A 208 1.17 -4.53 -15.58
C VAL A 208 0.74 -5.98 -15.85
N SER A 209 1.50 -6.72 -16.68
CA SER A 209 1.21 -8.13 -16.96
C SER A 209 1.38 -9.03 -15.73
N LEU A 210 2.37 -8.75 -14.88
CA LEU A 210 2.55 -9.40 -13.58
C LEU A 210 1.34 -9.15 -12.67
N ALA A 211 0.93 -7.89 -12.49
CA ALA A 211 -0.25 -7.55 -11.69
C ALA A 211 -1.52 -8.23 -12.23
N ALA A 212 -1.72 -8.24 -13.55
CA ALA A 212 -2.84 -8.92 -14.18
C ALA A 212 -2.83 -10.43 -13.93
N MET A 213 -1.68 -11.09 -14.06
CA MET A 213 -1.51 -12.52 -13.81
C MET A 213 -1.79 -12.91 -12.35
N MET A 214 -1.25 -12.14 -11.39
CA MET A 214 -1.49 -12.39 -9.96
C MET A 214 -2.95 -12.15 -9.57
N MET A 215 -3.57 -11.11 -10.12
CA MET A 215 -4.99 -10.84 -9.89
C MET A 215 -5.89 -11.90 -10.54
N ASN A 216 -5.55 -12.42 -11.72
CA ASN A 216 -6.30 -13.54 -12.33
C ASN A 216 -6.29 -14.78 -11.43
N GLN A 217 -5.14 -15.19 -10.89
CA GLN A 217 -5.04 -16.29 -9.92
C GLN A 217 -5.85 -16.02 -8.64
N THR A 218 -5.84 -14.77 -8.17
CA THR A 218 -6.62 -14.33 -7.00
C THR A 218 -8.13 -14.42 -7.26
N PHE A 219 -8.58 -13.92 -8.42
CA PHE A 219 -9.98 -13.94 -8.82
C PHE A 219 -10.49 -15.35 -9.21
N GLU A 220 -9.62 -16.23 -9.68
CA GLU A 220 -9.93 -17.64 -9.91
C GLU A 220 -10.28 -18.34 -8.57
N GLY A 221 -9.46 -18.18 -7.54
CA GLY A 221 -9.73 -18.72 -6.19
C GLY A 221 -11.06 -18.23 -5.61
N LEU A 222 -11.35 -16.92 -5.76
CA LEU A 222 -12.65 -16.35 -5.41
C LEU A 222 -13.80 -16.94 -6.23
N THR A 223 -13.65 -17.06 -7.56
CA THR A 223 -14.69 -17.54 -8.46
C THR A 223 -15.01 -19.02 -8.22
N ILE A 224 -14.00 -19.83 -7.88
CA ILE A 224 -14.16 -21.22 -7.45
C ILE A 224 -14.99 -21.30 -6.16
N GLU A 225 -14.72 -20.45 -5.16
CA GLU A 225 -15.45 -20.48 -3.89
C GLU A 225 -16.90 -20.00 -4.04
N LEU A 226 -17.14 -18.94 -4.81
CA LEU A 226 -18.47 -18.49 -5.20
C LEU A 226 -19.22 -19.54 -6.04
N GLY A 227 -18.51 -20.35 -6.83
CA GLY A 227 -19.09 -21.47 -7.57
C GLY A 227 -19.58 -22.61 -6.68
N LYS A 228 -18.89 -22.88 -5.56
CA LYS A 228 -19.33 -23.85 -4.54
C LYS A 228 -20.51 -23.31 -3.73
N SER A 229 -20.49 -22.02 -3.38
CA SER A 229 -21.49 -21.40 -2.52
C SER A 229 -21.85 -19.98 -2.98
N PRO A 230 -22.77 -19.85 -3.97
CA PRO A 230 -23.22 -18.54 -4.46
C PRO A 230 -23.83 -17.64 -3.38
N GLY A 231 -24.40 -18.25 -2.34
CA GLY A 231 -24.97 -17.54 -1.18
C GLY A 231 -23.95 -16.76 -0.36
N LEU A 232 -22.64 -17.00 -0.53
CA LEU A 232 -21.59 -16.15 0.05
C LEU A 232 -21.65 -14.71 -0.47
N ALA A 233 -22.14 -14.49 -1.69
CA ALA A 233 -22.12 -13.18 -2.33
C ALA A 233 -22.80 -12.08 -1.50
N ARG A 234 -23.90 -12.39 -0.80
CA ARG A 234 -24.59 -11.51 0.17
C ARG A 234 -23.62 -10.72 1.05
N ARG A 235 -22.55 -11.38 1.47
CA ARG A 235 -21.55 -10.91 2.43
C ARG A 235 -20.45 -10.03 1.82
N PHE A 236 -20.50 -9.71 0.52
CA PHE A 236 -19.61 -8.71 -0.06
C PHE A 236 -19.76 -7.34 0.60
N GLY A 237 -20.95 -6.99 1.12
CA GLY A 237 -21.16 -5.77 1.89
C GLY A 237 -20.63 -5.81 3.32
N ASP A 238 -20.28 -6.98 3.87
CA ASP A 238 -19.79 -7.11 5.25
C ASP A 238 -18.45 -6.35 5.42
N PRO A 239 -18.18 -5.70 6.57
CA PRO A 239 -16.87 -5.12 6.90
C PRO A 239 -15.68 -6.09 6.94
N GLN A 240 -15.91 -7.39 6.69
CA GLN A 240 -14.89 -8.44 6.64
C GLN A 240 -14.83 -9.14 5.26
N GLY A 241 -15.69 -8.72 4.32
CA GLY A 241 -15.82 -9.28 2.98
C GLY A 241 -16.19 -10.76 2.92
N VAL A 242 -16.17 -11.29 1.69
CA VAL A 242 -16.17 -12.74 1.41
C VAL A 242 -14.72 -13.22 1.44
N ALA A 243 -14.45 -14.22 2.28
CA ALA A 243 -13.15 -14.90 2.32
C ALA A 243 -13.08 -16.01 1.25
N PHE A 244 -11.89 -16.23 0.69
CA PHE A 244 -11.61 -17.26 -0.31
C PHE A 244 -10.17 -17.78 -0.17
N PRO A 245 -9.87 -19.03 -0.56
CA PRO A 245 -8.51 -19.56 -0.51
C PRO A 245 -7.62 -18.91 -1.57
N HIS A 246 -6.37 -18.56 -1.20
CA HIS A 246 -5.37 -18.04 -2.14
C HIS A 246 -4.14 -18.94 -2.22
N ILE A 247 -3.86 -19.44 -3.44
CA ILE A 247 -2.88 -20.50 -3.76
C ILE A 247 -1.50 -20.36 -3.08
N SER A 248 -0.98 -19.14 -2.94
CA SER A 248 0.35 -18.89 -2.38
C SER A 248 0.36 -18.04 -1.10
N MET A 249 -0.80 -17.65 -0.56
CA MET A 249 -0.90 -16.69 0.56
C MET A 249 -2.06 -16.97 1.53
N ASN A 250 -2.44 -18.23 1.70
CA ASN A 250 -3.49 -18.69 2.62
C ASN A 250 -4.91 -18.20 2.28
N GLU A 251 -5.29 -17.00 2.73
CA GLU A 251 -6.65 -16.46 2.62
C GLU A 251 -6.64 -15.08 1.95
N GLY A 252 -7.51 -14.93 0.95
CA GLY A 252 -7.92 -13.65 0.39
C GLY A 252 -9.31 -13.24 0.88
N ARG A 253 -9.59 -11.94 0.89
CA ARG A 253 -10.88 -11.34 1.23
C ARG A 253 -11.23 -10.28 0.20
N LEU A 254 -12.48 -10.26 -0.26
CA LEU A 254 -13.02 -9.19 -1.11
C LEU A 254 -14.27 -8.60 -0.45
N GLN A 255 -14.30 -7.27 -0.33
CA GLN A 255 -15.48 -6.49 0.00
C GLN A 255 -15.93 -5.67 -1.22
N LEU A 256 -17.23 -5.49 -1.39
CA LEU A 256 -17.84 -4.51 -2.30
C LEU A 256 -18.67 -3.51 -1.51
N THR A 257 -18.54 -2.22 -1.81
CA THR A 257 -19.44 -1.17 -1.32
C THR A 257 -19.84 -0.25 -2.47
N THR A 258 -21.07 0.24 -2.48
CA THR A 258 -21.57 1.15 -3.53
C THR A 258 -22.15 2.42 -2.90
N ALA A 259 -21.63 3.58 -3.29
CA ALA A 259 -22.06 4.89 -2.81
C ALA A 259 -21.99 5.91 -3.97
N ALA A 260 -22.92 6.87 -4.03
CA ALA A 260 -22.96 7.92 -5.07
C ALA A 260 -22.83 7.44 -6.54
N GLY A 261 -23.28 6.20 -6.82
CA GLY A 261 -23.12 5.57 -8.13
C GLY A 261 -21.65 5.31 -8.52
N ILE A 262 -20.81 5.00 -7.53
CA ILE A 262 -19.47 4.43 -7.64
C ILE A 262 -19.48 3.14 -6.80
N THR A 263 -18.93 2.06 -7.34
CA THR A 263 -18.68 0.81 -6.60
C THR A 263 -17.20 0.71 -6.29
N THR A 264 -16.87 0.57 -5.01
CA THR A 264 -15.53 0.28 -4.51
C THR A 264 -15.41 -1.22 -4.26
N ALA A 265 -14.34 -1.82 -4.73
CA ALA A 265 -13.96 -3.20 -4.48
C ALA A 265 -12.61 -3.22 -3.75
N THR A 266 -12.61 -3.71 -2.51
CA THR A 266 -11.44 -3.73 -1.63
C THR A 266 -11.05 -5.17 -1.39
N LEU A 267 -9.89 -5.56 -1.90
CA LEU A 267 -9.37 -6.93 -1.85
C LEU A 267 -8.04 -6.97 -1.11
N ARG A 268 -7.90 -7.94 -0.20
CA ARG A 268 -6.75 -8.12 0.69
C ARG A 268 -6.39 -9.59 0.76
N VAL A 269 -5.11 -9.94 0.65
CA VAL A 269 -4.64 -11.32 0.80
C VAL A 269 -3.52 -11.35 1.84
N ASN A 270 -3.66 -12.23 2.84
CA ASN A 270 -2.79 -12.30 4.03
C ASN A 270 -2.64 -10.96 4.79
N LEU A 271 -3.66 -10.09 4.65
CA LEU A 271 -3.74 -8.75 5.22
C LEU A 271 -5.16 -8.52 5.76
N PRO A 272 -5.34 -7.66 6.78
CA PRO A 272 -6.67 -7.25 7.23
C PRO A 272 -7.39 -6.43 6.15
N MET A 273 -8.72 -6.42 6.23
CA MET A 273 -9.61 -5.47 5.55
C MET A 273 -9.41 -4.05 6.10
#